data_AF-C9ST23-F1
#
_entry.id   AF-C9ST23-F1
#
_cell.length_a   1.000
_cell.length_b   1.000
_cell.length_c   1.000
_cell.angle_alpha   90.00
_cell.angle_beta   90.00
_cell.angle_gamma   90.00
#
_symmetry.space_group_name_H-M   'P 1'
#
loop_
_entity.id
_entity.type
_entity.pdbx_description
1 polymer ?
#
loop_
_entity_poly.entity_id
_entity_poly.type
_entity_poly.pdbx_seq_one_letter_code
_entity_poly.pdbx_strand_id
1 'polypeptide(L)'
;MAAPPWSKAQTHEQFFVLITGANSGIGFGTAERIIDEFLASRSLSSHLILIPTTRDLRKSRETVESLRTHLHKTATTSKALAARAGPSYKPQDTIDRVHLLSVQLDLLDLRSPYAVARQLVHGTVSDPTDADNTQYKVPRLDAVILNAGIGGFKGVDWFKLAWRFLTRGIVYMCCFPDYKIAIPGLLSPQKPAHPDEPAPPPVGQVFCANVLGHYILTHELMPLLSRDAATDGDLPAGRIAWTSSIEPVSESLDLADFQGIRSLDPYSSSKRITDLLALTCRLPAAQPHAAGFFQVSADAADDDSSPETNTKTKRGPKATGPGPRKTPPSMLVTHPGIVHSTFFPVPGFLVSLYWLALLLARWCGSPCFPVDRYRGAKASVWARAAGRRRARRARRLRHQVGVRRRRPRPHLRQEDRGRGLGLGGPRRGRRGPAQGPGRRRAAQAARPPPHRRRADEGGARGL
;
A
#
# COMPACT_ATOMS: atom_id res chain seq x y z
N MET A 1 -16.03 -4.23 30.71
CA MET A 1 -15.92 -3.60 29.38
C MET A 1 -17.30 -3.56 28.75
N ALA A 2 -17.75 -2.42 28.24
CA ALA A 2 -19.01 -2.35 27.50
C ALA A 2 -18.91 -3.21 26.23
N ALA A 3 -20.00 -3.86 25.85
CA ALA A 3 -20.04 -4.62 24.59
C ALA A 3 -19.83 -3.64 23.41
N PRO A 4 -18.91 -3.93 22.47
CA PRO A 4 -18.68 -3.02 21.36
C PRO A 4 -19.95 -2.89 20.50
N PRO A 5 -20.22 -1.73 19.88
CA PRO A 5 -21.44 -1.51 19.10
C PRO A 5 -21.54 -2.41 17.87
N TRP A 6 -20.41 -2.91 17.35
CA TRP A 6 -20.35 -3.89 16.26
C TRP A 6 -20.46 -5.36 16.70
N SER A 7 -20.63 -5.65 18.00
CA SER A 7 -20.68 -7.03 18.53
C SER A 7 -21.82 -7.87 17.96
N LYS A 8 -22.92 -7.24 17.55
CA LYS A 8 -24.08 -7.92 16.95
C LYS A 8 -23.82 -8.40 15.53
N ALA A 9 -22.85 -7.82 14.83
CA ALA A 9 -22.52 -8.19 13.47
C ALA A 9 -21.64 -9.44 13.44
N GLN A 10 -21.84 -10.30 12.44
CA GLN A 10 -21.02 -11.50 12.27
C GLN A 10 -19.56 -11.12 11.99
N THR A 11 -18.62 -12.00 12.37
CA THR A 11 -17.18 -11.77 12.23
C THR A 11 -16.79 -11.30 10.82
N HIS A 12 -17.32 -11.93 9.77
CA HIS A 12 -17.00 -11.58 8.37
C HIS A 12 -17.62 -10.27 7.87
N GLU A 13 -18.53 -9.68 8.65
CA GLU A 13 -19.19 -8.41 8.38
C GLU A 13 -18.53 -7.23 9.11
N GLN A 14 -17.56 -7.50 9.99
CA GLN A 14 -16.76 -6.50 10.67
C GLN A 14 -15.44 -6.26 9.92
N PHE A 15 -15.08 -4.98 9.69
CA PHE A 15 -13.87 -4.61 8.96
C PHE A 15 -13.00 -3.66 9.76
N PHE A 16 -11.84 -4.12 10.22
CA PHE A 16 -10.90 -3.34 11.02
C PHE A 16 -9.76 -2.80 10.15
N VAL A 17 -9.63 -1.47 10.07
CA VAL A 17 -8.66 -0.81 9.19
C VAL A 17 -7.85 0.24 9.95
N LEU A 18 -6.54 0.07 10.01
CA LEU A 18 -5.59 1.04 10.58
C LEU A 18 -4.96 1.88 9.47
N ILE A 19 -4.88 3.20 9.64
CA ILE A 19 -4.25 4.10 8.65
C ILE A 19 -3.24 5.01 9.34
N THR A 20 -1.97 4.95 8.93
CA THR A 20 -0.96 5.84 9.48
C THR A 20 -1.00 7.23 8.84
N GLY A 21 -0.92 8.28 9.66
CA GLY A 21 -0.84 9.67 9.19
C GLY A 21 -2.12 10.10 8.47
N ALA A 22 -3.26 9.98 9.15
CA ALA A 22 -4.58 10.23 8.59
C ALA A 22 -5.17 11.61 8.92
N ASN A 23 -4.41 12.51 9.56
CA ASN A 23 -4.90 13.83 9.96
C ASN A 23 -5.05 14.83 8.80
N SER A 24 -4.42 14.58 7.66
CA SER A 24 -4.51 15.46 6.49
C SER A 24 -4.14 14.71 5.21
N GLY A 25 -4.17 15.43 4.09
CA GLY A 25 -3.66 14.95 2.80
C GLY A 25 -4.23 13.59 2.39
N ILE A 26 -3.35 12.72 1.89
CA ILE A 26 -3.73 11.42 1.33
C ILE A 26 -4.27 10.46 2.38
N GLY A 27 -3.76 10.49 3.61
CA GLY A 27 -4.25 9.61 4.68
C GLY A 27 -5.71 9.92 5.01
N PHE A 28 -6.03 11.21 5.18
CA PHE A 28 -7.41 11.66 5.39
C PHE A 28 -8.32 11.32 4.20
N GLY A 29 -7.86 11.61 2.97
CA GLY A 29 -8.60 11.24 1.76
C GLY A 29 -8.80 9.73 1.60
N THR A 30 -7.90 8.92 2.14
CA THR A 30 -8.01 7.46 2.18
C THR A 30 -9.08 7.02 3.17
N ALA A 31 -9.14 7.65 4.35
CA ALA A 31 -10.20 7.41 5.32
C ALA A 31 -11.59 7.78 4.75
N GLU A 32 -11.75 9.00 4.19
CA GLU A 32 -12.99 9.44 3.51
C GLU A 32 -13.45 8.42 2.47
N ARG A 33 -12.53 8.00 1.60
CA ARG A 33 -12.84 7.08 0.51
C ARG A 33 -13.16 5.66 1.00
N ILE A 34 -12.51 5.19 2.07
CA ILE A 34 -12.84 3.88 2.67
C ILE A 34 -14.26 3.89 3.19
N ILE A 35 -14.68 4.96 3.86
CA ILE A 35 -16.06 5.13 4.35
C ILE A 35 -17.03 5.04 3.17
N ASP A 36 -16.82 5.85 2.13
CA ASP A 36 -17.75 5.89 0.98
C ASP A 36 -17.82 4.54 0.24
N GLU A 37 -16.67 3.91 -0.04
CA GLU A 37 -16.65 2.61 -0.73
C GLU A 37 -17.22 1.49 0.14
N PHE A 38 -17.03 1.54 1.46
CA PHE A 38 -17.63 0.60 2.39
C PHE A 38 -19.16 0.70 2.35
N LEU A 39 -19.69 1.91 2.53
CA LEU A 39 -21.13 2.17 2.52
C LEU A 39 -21.78 1.80 1.18
N ALA A 40 -21.09 2.06 0.07
CA ALA A 40 -21.57 1.76 -1.26
C ALA A 40 -21.57 0.25 -1.61
N SER A 41 -20.64 -0.54 -1.05
CA SER A 41 -20.40 -1.92 -1.53
C SER A 41 -20.68 -3.04 -0.54
N ARG A 42 -20.69 -2.78 0.78
CA ARG A 42 -20.85 -3.82 1.83
C ARG A 42 -22.28 -3.97 2.29
N SER A 43 -22.65 -5.15 2.81
CA SER A 43 -24.01 -5.46 3.29
C SER A 43 -24.47 -4.44 4.32
N LEU A 44 -25.79 -4.23 4.45
CA LEU A 44 -26.36 -3.27 5.40
C LEU A 44 -26.12 -3.65 6.87
N SER A 45 -25.80 -4.91 7.14
CA SER A 45 -25.39 -5.45 8.44
C SER A 45 -23.88 -5.35 8.69
N SER A 46 -23.07 -4.99 7.69
CA SER A 46 -21.64 -4.80 7.86
C SER A 46 -21.32 -3.56 8.69
N HIS A 47 -20.24 -3.64 9.46
CA HIS A 47 -19.64 -2.53 10.21
C HIS A 47 -18.17 -2.28 9.83
N LEU A 48 -17.82 -1.01 9.71
CA LEU A 48 -16.45 -0.54 9.49
C LEU A 48 -15.90 0.02 10.79
N ILE A 49 -14.76 -0.47 11.23
CA ILE A 49 -13.99 0.06 12.35
C ILE A 49 -12.72 0.67 11.75
N LEU A 50 -12.68 2.00 11.72
CA LEU A 50 -11.58 2.76 11.15
C LEU A 50 -10.75 3.36 12.28
N ILE A 51 -9.43 3.12 12.22
CA ILE A 51 -8.46 3.57 13.23
C ILE A 51 -7.44 4.47 12.51
N PRO A 52 -7.75 5.75 12.25
CA PRO A 52 -6.73 6.73 11.89
C PRO A 52 -5.67 6.86 13.00
N THR A 53 -4.42 7.08 12.60
CA THR A 53 -3.37 7.51 13.54
C THR A 53 -2.93 8.94 13.26
N THR A 54 -2.60 9.64 14.33
CA THR A 54 -2.07 11.01 14.28
C THR A 54 -0.99 11.18 15.36
N ARG A 55 -0.23 12.28 15.35
CA ARG A 55 0.88 12.47 16.30
C ARG A 55 0.43 12.84 17.72
N ASP A 56 -0.78 13.35 17.89
CA ASP A 56 -1.25 13.88 19.16
C ASP A 56 -2.78 13.75 19.31
N LEU A 57 -3.27 13.89 20.54
CA LEU A 57 -4.69 13.72 20.84
C LEU A 57 -5.57 14.79 20.19
N ARG A 58 -5.09 16.04 20.10
CA ARG A 58 -5.86 17.13 19.48
C ARG A 58 -6.13 16.84 18.01
N LYS A 59 -5.09 16.48 17.25
CA LYS A 59 -5.24 16.07 15.85
C LYS A 59 -6.11 14.82 15.71
N SER A 60 -6.03 13.88 16.67
CA SER A 60 -6.90 12.70 16.68
C SER A 60 -8.37 13.11 16.74
N ARG A 61 -8.75 14.02 17.66
CA ARG A 61 -10.10 14.56 17.81
C ARG A 61 -10.56 15.27 16.53
N GLU A 62 -9.80 16.24 16.06
CA GLU A 62 -10.11 17.01 14.85
C GLU A 62 -10.29 16.09 13.62
N THR A 63 -9.46 15.05 13.51
CA THR A 63 -9.53 14.07 12.41
C THR A 63 -10.82 13.26 12.50
N VAL A 64 -11.14 12.71 13.68
CA VAL A 64 -12.34 11.91 13.89
C VAL A 64 -13.61 12.73 13.69
N GLU A 65 -13.66 13.96 14.22
CA GLU A 65 -14.78 14.89 14.00
C GLU A 65 -14.97 15.18 12.51
N SER A 66 -13.89 15.50 11.79
CA SER A 66 -13.96 15.78 10.35
C SER A 66 -14.43 14.57 9.54
N LEU A 67 -13.99 13.36 9.90
CA LEU A 67 -14.45 12.11 9.28
C LEU A 67 -15.92 11.82 9.61
N ARG A 68 -16.37 12.15 10.82
CA ARG A 68 -17.78 12.04 11.22
C ARG A 68 -18.63 13.03 10.44
N THR A 69 -18.19 14.27 10.26
CA THR A 69 -18.87 15.26 9.40
C THR A 69 -18.97 14.75 7.96
N HIS A 70 -17.91 14.17 7.41
CA HIS A 70 -17.93 13.54 6.08
C HIS A 70 -18.95 12.39 6.03
N LEU A 71 -18.95 11.50 7.01
CA LEU A 71 -19.91 10.40 7.13
C LEU A 71 -21.37 10.88 7.18
N HIS A 72 -21.69 11.86 8.04
CA HIS A 72 -23.04 12.44 8.11
C HIS A 72 -23.46 13.06 6.78
N LYS A 73 -22.56 13.80 6.13
CA LYS A 73 -22.82 14.38 4.81
C LYS A 73 -23.09 13.30 3.77
N THR A 74 -22.27 12.25 3.70
CA THR A 74 -22.47 11.14 2.76
C THR A 74 -23.78 10.40 3.04
N ALA A 75 -24.10 10.11 4.31
CA ALA A 75 -25.32 9.42 4.69
C ALA A 75 -26.59 10.22 4.38
N THR A 76 -26.57 11.54 4.55
CA THR A 76 -27.76 12.39 4.33
C THR A 76 -27.95 12.78 2.86
N THR A 77 -26.87 12.97 2.10
CA THR A 77 -26.95 13.52 0.74
C THR A 77 -26.92 12.47 -0.38
N SER A 78 -26.47 11.25 -0.09
CA SER A 78 -26.27 10.23 -1.12
C SER A 78 -27.58 9.55 -1.54
N LYS A 79 -28.10 9.94 -2.73
CA LYS A 79 -29.25 9.29 -3.37
C LYS A 79 -29.01 7.79 -3.65
N ALA A 80 -27.76 7.40 -3.92
CA ALA A 80 -27.42 6.01 -4.19
C ALA A 80 -27.54 5.12 -2.94
N LEU A 81 -27.20 5.65 -1.76
CA LEU A 81 -27.38 4.92 -0.50
C LEU A 81 -28.86 4.79 -0.15
N ALA A 82 -29.63 5.88 -0.31
CA ALA A 82 -31.08 5.85 -0.11
C ALA A 82 -31.77 4.83 -1.04
N ALA A 83 -31.44 4.85 -2.34
CA ALA A 83 -31.99 3.90 -3.31
C ALA A 83 -31.64 2.44 -2.98
N ARG A 84 -30.47 2.20 -2.38
CA ARG A 84 -30.00 0.86 -2.01
C ARG A 84 -30.73 0.29 -0.79
N ALA A 85 -31.02 1.14 0.20
CA ALA A 85 -31.75 0.74 1.40
C ALA A 85 -33.27 0.73 1.22
N GLY A 86 -33.78 1.44 0.22
CA GLY A 86 -35.20 1.50 -0.12
C GLY A 86 -35.97 2.61 0.59
N PRO A 87 -37.31 2.57 0.56
CA PRO A 87 -38.18 3.65 1.05
C PRO A 87 -38.02 3.99 2.54
N SER A 88 -37.55 3.03 3.34
CA SER A 88 -37.37 3.16 4.79
C SER A 88 -35.95 3.61 5.19
N TYR A 89 -35.17 4.17 4.25
CA TYR A 89 -33.81 4.60 4.52
C TYR A 89 -33.73 5.65 5.63
N LYS A 90 -33.02 5.33 6.70
CA LYS A 90 -32.65 6.27 7.75
C LYS A 90 -31.16 6.53 7.68
N PRO A 91 -30.72 7.80 7.55
CA PRO A 91 -29.29 8.13 7.58
C PRO A 91 -28.58 7.62 8.84
N GLN A 92 -29.27 7.59 9.99
CA GLN A 92 -28.70 7.14 11.25
C GLN A 92 -28.24 5.68 11.20
N ASP A 93 -29.03 4.77 10.63
CA ASP A 93 -28.65 3.37 10.45
C ASP A 93 -27.35 3.20 9.64
N THR A 94 -27.06 4.16 8.75
CA THR A 94 -25.81 4.19 7.97
C THR A 94 -24.63 4.72 8.78
N ILE A 95 -24.88 5.72 9.62
CA ILE A 95 -23.88 6.32 10.51
C ILE A 95 -23.44 5.29 11.57
N ASP A 96 -24.39 4.56 12.18
CA ASP A 96 -24.15 3.56 13.23
C ASP A 96 -23.32 2.35 12.77
N ARG A 97 -23.09 2.24 11.44
CA ARG A 97 -22.27 1.20 10.84
C ARG A 97 -20.79 1.56 10.74
N VAL A 98 -20.42 2.81 11.00
CA VAL A 98 -19.04 3.29 10.88
C VAL A 98 -18.55 3.79 12.23
N HIS A 99 -17.57 3.07 12.77
CA HIS A 99 -16.96 3.33 14.07
C HIS A 99 -15.58 3.95 13.87
N LEU A 100 -15.36 5.12 14.48
CA LEU A 100 -14.12 5.88 14.36
C LEU A 100 -13.38 5.83 15.69
N LEU A 101 -12.22 5.18 15.70
CA LEU A 101 -11.32 5.10 16.84
C LEU A 101 -10.01 5.82 16.51
N SER A 102 -9.11 6.06 17.47
CA SER A 102 -7.81 6.65 17.13
C SER A 102 -6.70 6.23 18.10
N VAL A 103 -5.47 6.15 17.58
CA VAL A 103 -4.25 5.92 18.38
C VAL A 103 -3.18 6.95 18.00
N GLN A 104 -2.34 7.34 18.97
CA GLN A 104 -1.28 8.32 18.74
C GLN A 104 0.01 7.63 18.30
N LEU A 105 0.48 7.97 17.09
CA LEU A 105 1.65 7.37 16.47
C LEU A 105 2.61 8.46 15.99
N ASP A 106 3.81 8.48 16.57
CA ASP A 106 4.93 9.26 16.06
C ASP A 106 6.02 8.33 15.52
N LEU A 107 6.15 8.27 14.19
CA LEU A 107 7.14 7.42 13.53
C LEU A 107 8.58 7.94 13.67
N LEU A 108 8.79 9.13 14.24
CA LEU A 108 10.11 9.67 14.56
C LEU A 108 10.62 9.26 15.94
N ASP A 109 9.77 8.70 16.81
CA ASP A 109 10.17 8.08 18.08
C ASP A 109 9.91 6.59 17.98
N LEU A 110 10.96 5.76 17.91
CA LEU A 110 10.79 4.32 17.70
C LEU A 110 10.04 3.62 18.84
N ARG A 111 9.93 4.24 20.03
CA ARG A 111 9.12 3.73 21.14
C ARG A 111 7.62 3.82 20.85
N SER A 112 7.19 4.80 20.04
CA SER A 112 5.78 5.02 19.73
C SER A 112 5.18 3.88 18.89
N PRO A 113 5.81 3.38 17.80
CA PRO A 113 5.38 2.15 17.12
C PRO A 113 5.18 0.95 18.04
N TYR A 114 6.12 0.69 18.96
CA TYR A 114 6.00 -0.39 19.94
C TYR A 114 4.84 -0.16 20.91
N ALA A 115 4.68 1.07 21.43
CA ALA A 115 3.61 1.42 22.35
C ALA A 115 2.22 1.26 21.69
N VAL A 116 2.06 1.75 20.46
CA VAL A 116 0.82 1.62 19.69
C VAL A 116 0.51 0.15 19.38
N ALA A 117 1.51 -0.63 18.98
CA ALA A 117 1.30 -2.05 18.73
C ALA A 117 0.88 -2.79 20.01
N ARG A 118 1.56 -2.54 21.13
CA ARG A 118 1.18 -3.11 22.44
C ARG A 118 -0.24 -2.72 22.83
N GLN A 119 -0.61 -1.45 22.66
CA GLN A 119 -1.96 -0.96 22.93
C GLN A 119 -3.01 -1.68 22.08
N LEU A 120 -2.75 -1.87 20.79
CA LEU A 120 -3.69 -2.53 19.88
C LEU A 120 -3.80 -4.04 20.14
N VAL A 121 -2.67 -4.71 20.43
CA VAL A 121 -2.61 -6.16 20.59
C VAL A 121 -3.12 -6.59 21.97
N HIS A 122 -2.69 -5.91 23.03
CA HIS A 122 -2.95 -6.31 24.41
C HIS A 122 -3.95 -5.42 25.14
N GLY A 123 -4.08 -4.16 24.71
CA GLY A 123 -4.90 -3.15 25.36
C GLY A 123 -6.23 -2.87 24.65
N THR A 124 -6.63 -1.61 24.74
CA THR A 124 -7.88 -1.09 24.19
C THR A 124 -7.66 0.23 23.46
N VAL A 125 -8.63 0.58 22.63
CA VAL A 125 -8.69 1.85 21.89
C VAL A 125 -10.05 2.48 22.12
N SER A 126 -10.09 3.81 22.20
CA SER A 126 -11.32 4.59 22.31
C SER A 126 -11.51 5.54 21.13
N ASP A 127 -12.73 6.06 21.03
CA ASP A 127 -13.01 7.23 20.21
C ASP A 127 -12.52 8.48 20.97
N PRO A 128 -11.60 9.27 20.43
CA PRO A 128 -11.05 10.44 21.13
C PRO A 128 -12.08 11.57 21.37
N THR A 129 -13.24 11.50 20.73
CA THR A 129 -14.37 12.43 20.85
C THR A 129 -15.47 11.94 21.77
N ASP A 130 -15.40 10.68 22.23
CA ASP A 130 -16.35 10.12 23.18
C ASP A 130 -16.08 10.69 24.58
N ALA A 131 -17.09 11.34 25.16
CA ALA A 131 -17.01 11.92 26.49
C ALA A 131 -16.86 10.85 27.57
N ASP A 132 -17.45 9.67 27.36
CA ASP A 132 -17.39 8.53 28.28
C ASP A 132 -16.09 7.73 28.15
N ASN A 133 -15.27 8.05 27.13
CA ASN A 133 -14.00 7.40 26.82
C ASN A 133 -14.10 5.87 26.79
N THR A 134 -15.15 5.36 26.15
CA THR A 134 -15.45 3.92 26.10
C THR A 134 -14.31 3.17 25.43
N GLN A 135 -13.80 2.15 26.13
CA GLN A 135 -12.65 1.36 25.70
C GLN A 135 -13.08 0.10 24.96
N TYR A 136 -12.53 -0.09 23.75
CA TYR A 136 -12.82 -1.24 22.89
C TYR A 136 -11.57 -2.07 22.62
N LYS A 137 -11.70 -3.40 22.69
CA LYS A 137 -10.64 -4.33 22.27
C LYS A 137 -10.71 -4.58 20.77
N VAL A 138 -9.57 -4.49 20.09
CA VAL A 138 -9.46 -4.78 18.65
C VAL A 138 -9.12 -6.26 18.47
N PRO A 139 -10.02 -7.10 17.95
CA PRO A 139 -9.77 -8.54 17.86
C PRO A 139 -8.78 -8.89 16.74
N ARG A 140 -8.70 -8.06 15.69
CA ARG A 140 -7.86 -8.26 14.52
C ARG A 140 -7.75 -6.99 13.68
N LEU A 141 -6.85 -7.00 12.70
CA LEU A 141 -6.75 -5.98 11.65
C LEU A 141 -6.92 -6.64 10.27
N ASP A 142 -7.88 -6.15 9.48
CA ASP A 142 -8.11 -6.63 8.10
C ASP A 142 -7.23 -5.92 7.08
N ALA A 143 -6.88 -4.67 7.36
CA ALA A 143 -5.88 -3.94 6.60
C ALA A 143 -5.16 -2.90 7.46
N VAL A 144 -3.87 -2.72 7.16
CA VAL A 144 -3.04 -1.62 7.63
C VAL A 144 -2.56 -0.85 6.41
N ILE A 145 -2.82 0.45 6.37
CA ILE A 145 -2.37 1.35 5.31
C ILE A 145 -1.26 2.23 5.88
N LEU A 146 -0.04 1.95 5.43
CA LEU A 146 1.18 2.66 5.83
C LEU A 146 1.34 3.87 4.91
N ASN A 147 0.70 4.99 5.26
CA ASN A 147 0.62 6.20 4.46
C ASN A 147 1.52 7.33 4.96
N ALA A 148 1.72 7.44 6.27
CA ALA A 148 2.51 8.49 6.87
C ALA A 148 3.92 8.59 6.25
N GLY A 149 4.45 9.80 6.14
CA GLY A 149 5.82 9.98 5.69
C GLY A 149 6.21 11.44 5.55
N ILE A 150 7.51 11.66 5.46
CA ILE A 150 8.14 12.98 5.32
C ILE A 150 9.09 13.01 4.13
N GLY A 151 9.32 14.19 3.56
CA GLY A 151 10.21 14.40 2.42
C GLY A 151 11.66 14.70 2.79
N GLY A 152 11.89 15.42 3.89
CA GLY A 152 13.24 15.89 4.26
C GLY A 152 13.78 16.99 3.34
N PHE A 153 12.90 17.88 2.86
CA PHE A 153 13.26 18.95 1.92
C PHE A 153 13.40 20.32 2.60
N LYS A 154 14.39 21.12 2.19
CA LYS A 154 14.56 22.52 2.60
C LYS A 154 13.81 23.49 1.70
N GLY A 155 13.67 23.13 0.43
CA GLY A 155 13.12 24.05 -0.57
C GLY A 155 13.25 23.53 -2.00
N VAL A 156 13.20 24.48 -2.93
CA VAL A 156 13.20 24.26 -4.37
C VAL A 156 14.35 25.04 -4.99
N ASP A 157 15.11 24.39 -5.87
CA ASP A 157 16.04 25.04 -6.78
C ASP A 157 15.24 25.72 -7.89
N TRP A 158 15.03 27.04 -7.75
CA TRP A 158 14.22 27.84 -8.66
C TRP A 158 14.80 27.92 -10.07
N PHE A 159 16.13 27.95 -10.19
CA PHE A 159 16.78 27.98 -11.51
C PHE A 159 16.58 26.64 -12.22
N LYS A 160 16.82 25.53 -11.51
CA LYS A 160 16.58 24.19 -12.06
C LYS A 160 15.11 23.97 -12.38
N LEU A 161 14.18 24.45 -11.54
CA LEU A 161 12.74 24.41 -11.81
C LEU A 161 12.41 25.11 -13.15
N ALA A 162 12.84 26.37 -13.30
CA ALA A 162 12.58 27.16 -14.51
C ALA A 162 13.22 26.51 -15.75
N TRP A 163 14.47 26.05 -15.63
CA TRP A 163 15.17 25.35 -16.70
C TRP A 163 14.46 24.06 -17.10
N ARG A 164 13.98 23.27 -16.15
CA ARG A 164 13.22 22.03 -16.42
C ARG A 164 11.86 22.31 -17.02
N PHE A 165 11.18 23.37 -16.58
CA PHE A 165 9.94 23.81 -17.19
C PHE A 165 10.14 24.13 -18.67
N LEU A 166 11.18 24.89 -19.02
CA LEU A 166 11.49 25.27 -20.40
C LEU A 166 11.97 24.09 -21.26
N THR A 167 12.82 23.21 -20.71
CA THR A 167 13.47 22.14 -21.48
C THR A 167 12.69 20.83 -21.56
N ARG A 168 11.84 20.53 -20.56
CA ARG A 168 11.12 19.24 -20.45
C ARG A 168 9.59 19.40 -20.37
N GLY A 169 9.11 20.61 -20.13
CA GLY A 169 7.69 20.92 -20.04
C GLY A 169 7.05 20.57 -18.69
N ILE A 170 5.80 21.00 -18.55
CA ILE A 170 5.03 20.93 -17.29
C ILE A 170 4.77 19.50 -16.80
N VAL A 171 4.54 18.55 -17.72
CA VAL A 171 4.25 17.15 -17.35
C VAL A 171 5.45 16.50 -16.67
N TYR A 172 6.65 16.68 -17.24
CA TYR A 172 7.88 16.17 -16.64
C TYR A 172 8.11 16.81 -15.28
N MET A 173 8.06 18.14 -15.22
CA MET A 173 8.30 18.91 -14.00
C MET A 173 7.44 18.42 -12.84
N CYS A 174 6.13 18.22 -13.06
CA CYS A 174 5.24 17.77 -12.01
C CYS A 174 5.36 16.28 -11.67
N CYS A 175 5.90 15.44 -12.57
CA CYS A 175 6.09 14.00 -12.31
C CYS A 175 7.44 13.68 -11.64
N PHE A 176 8.49 14.38 -12.02
CA PHE A 176 9.86 14.13 -11.62
C PHE A 176 10.46 15.42 -11.09
N PRO A 177 10.19 15.77 -9.82
CA PRO A 177 10.61 17.05 -9.27
C PRO A 177 12.09 17.03 -8.88
N ASP A 178 12.99 16.87 -9.85
CA ASP A 178 14.45 16.81 -9.62
C ASP A 178 15.07 18.16 -9.17
N TYR A 179 14.24 19.19 -9.02
CA TYR A 179 14.55 20.52 -8.49
C TYR A 179 14.34 20.63 -6.97
N LYS A 180 14.02 19.53 -6.28
CA LYS A 180 13.87 19.52 -4.82
C LYS A 180 15.25 19.57 -4.15
N ILE A 181 15.37 20.38 -3.11
CA ILE A 181 16.58 20.46 -2.30
C ILE A 181 16.33 19.70 -1.00
N ALA A 182 17.00 18.55 -0.82
CA ALA A 182 16.99 17.80 0.42
C ALA A 182 17.88 18.46 1.50
N ILE A 183 17.68 18.07 2.76
CA ILE A 183 18.58 18.42 3.88
C ILE A 183 19.35 17.15 4.26
N PRO A 184 20.62 17.00 3.84
CA PRO A 184 21.47 15.92 4.30
C PRO A 184 21.75 16.04 5.80
N GLY A 185 22.02 14.92 6.45
CA GLY A 185 22.37 14.82 7.87
C GLY A 185 21.18 14.86 8.83
N LEU A 186 19.93 14.85 8.34
CA LEU A 186 18.76 14.83 9.22
C LEU A 186 18.65 13.50 9.96
N LEU A 187 18.72 13.58 11.29
CA LEU A 187 18.54 12.46 12.21
C LEU A 187 17.18 12.53 12.89
N SER A 188 16.64 11.36 13.21
CA SER A 188 15.46 11.22 14.03
C SER A 188 15.80 11.56 15.48
N PRO A 189 14.96 12.34 16.20
CA PRO A 189 15.23 12.75 17.57
C PRO A 189 14.97 11.61 18.57
N GLN A 190 15.73 10.51 18.44
CA GLN A 190 15.64 9.38 19.35
C GLN A 190 16.16 9.79 20.73
N LYS A 191 15.42 9.41 21.78
CA LYS A 191 15.79 9.68 23.18
C LYS A 191 16.21 8.36 23.85
N PRO A 192 17.19 8.37 24.76
CA PRO A 192 17.49 7.20 25.57
C PRO A 192 16.27 6.81 26.43
N ALA A 193 16.18 5.55 26.87
CA ALA A 193 15.05 5.09 27.67
C ALA A 193 15.14 5.67 29.09
N HIS A 194 16.36 5.69 29.64
CA HIS A 194 16.70 6.38 30.88
C HIS A 194 17.74 7.48 30.68
N PRO A 195 17.74 8.55 31.50
CA PRO A 195 18.76 9.61 31.43
C PRO A 195 20.20 9.12 31.55
N ASP A 196 20.40 8.01 32.25
CA ASP A 196 21.72 7.43 32.54
C ASP A 196 22.23 6.47 31.44
N GLU A 197 21.40 6.20 30.43
CA GLU A 197 21.77 5.32 29.31
C GLU A 197 22.47 6.09 28.19
N PRO A 198 23.36 5.41 27.44
CA PRO A 198 23.99 6.03 26.28
C PRO A 198 22.94 6.42 25.23
N ALA A 199 23.23 7.50 24.50
CA ALA A 199 22.36 7.95 23.42
C ALA A 199 22.18 6.82 22.39
N PRO A 200 20.93 6.59 21.92
CA PRO A 200 20.66 5.56 20.94
C PRO A 200 21.43 5.82 19.64
N PRO A 201 21.76 4.76 18.86
CA PRO A 201 22.40 4.91 17.57
C PRO A 201 21.63 5.89 16.66
N PRO A 202 22.34 6.72 15.88
CA PRO A 202 21.69 7.68 15.00
C PRO A 202 20.85 6.97 13.94
N VAL A 203 19.62 7.45 13.74
CA VAL A 203 18.71 6.96 12.71
C VAL A 203 18.36 8.09 11.76
N GLY A 204 18.50 7.89 10.45
CA GLY A 204 18.11 8.88 9.44
C GLY A 204 16.63 9.22 9.53
N GLN A 205 16.29 10.51 9.57
CA GLN A 205 14.94 10.99 9.89
C GLN A 205 13.89 10.50 8.87
N VAL A 206 14.20 10.63 7.57
CA VAL A 206 13.30 10.23 6.48
C VAL A 206 13.12 8.72 6.43
N PHE A 207 14.20 7.97 6.61
CA PHE A 207 14.18 6.52 6.72
C PHE A 207 13.36 6.05 7.93
N CYS A 208 13.53 6.69 9.09
CA CYS A 208 12.79 6.41 10.31
C CYS A 208 11.28 6.53 10.09
N ALA A 209 10.84 7.69 9.58
CA ALA A 209 9.42 7.96 9.37
C ALA A 209 8.79 7.15 8.25
N ASN A 210 9.50 6.94 7.12
CA ASN A 210 8.90 6.35 5.92
C ASN A 210 8.99 4.81 5.91
N VAL A 211 10.01 4.25 6.57
CA VAL A 211 10.35 2.82 6.48
C VAL A 211 10.41 2.17 7.85
N LEU A 212 11.39 2.54 8.70
CA LEU A 212 11.71 1.78 9.92
C LEU A 212 10.55 1.76 10.92
N GLY A 213 9.95 2.91 11.22
CA GLY A 213 8.83 2.98 12.17
C GLY A 213 7.63 2.16 11.70
N HIS A 214 7.34 2.15 10.39
CA HIS A 214 6.31 1.30 9.81
C HIS A 214 6.66 -0.19 9.84
N TYR A 215 7.93 -0.52 9.60
CA TYR A 215 8.42 -1.90 9.65
C TYR A 215 8.24 -2.46 11.06
N ILE A 216 8.66 -1.72 12.09
CA ILE A 216 8.47 -2.10 13.49
C ILE A 216 6.98 -2.22 13.81
N LEU A 217 6.18 -1.17 13.53
CA LEU A 217 4.75 -1.20 13.80
C LEU A 217 4.08 -2.43 13.21
N THR A 218 4.39 -2.77 11.96
CA THR A 218 3.76 -3.93 11.30
C THR A 218 4.26 -5.26 11.82
N HIS A 219 5.55 -5.39 12.17
CA HIS A 219 6.09 -6.57 12.83
C HIS A 219 5.34 -6.85 14.15
N GLU A 220 5.20 -5.83 14.99
CA GLU A 220 4.54 -5.97 16.28
C GLU A 220 3.02 -6.19 16.16
N LEU A 221 2.40 -5.77 15.05
CA LEU A 221 0.99 -6.02 14.75
C LEU A 221 0.73 -7.40 14.10
N MET A 222 1.75 -8.24 13.90
CA MET A 222 1.58 -9.59 13.32
C MET A 222 0.52 -10.45 14.04
N PRO A 223 0.36 -10.41 15.38
CA PRO A 223 -0.70 -11.14 16.07
C PRO A 223 -2.12 -10.77 15.60
N LEU A 224 -2.36 -9.48 15.27
CA LEU A 224 -3.67 -9.00 14.79
C LEU A 224 -3.85 -9.17 13.27
N LEU A 225 -2.75 -9.23 12.53
CA LEU A 225 -2.74 -9.30 11.05
C LEU A 225 -2.73 -10.74 10.51
N SER A 226 -2.19 -11.67 11.28
CA SER A 226 -2.18 -13.10 10.94
C SER A 226 -3.54 -13.71 11.22
N ARG A 227 -3.99 -14.61 10.35
CA ARG A 227 -5.30 -15.27 10.49
C ARG A 227 -5.12 -16.64 11.11
N ASP A 228 -5.93 -16.95 12.12
CA ASP A 228 -6.00 -18.31 12.65
C ASP A 228 -7.00 -19.13 11.83
N ALA A 229 -6.65 -20.37 11.47
CA ALA A 229 -7.57 -21.23 10.74
C ALA A 229 -8.81 -21.60 11.59
N ALA A 230 -8.66 -21.68 12.92
CA ALA A 230 -9.73 -22.07 13.82
C ALA A 230 -10.75 -20.93 14.06
N THR A 231 -10.28 -19.69 14.21
CA THR A 231 -11.16 -18.53 14.50
C THR A 231 -11.53 -17.71 13.28
N ASP A 232 -10.69 -17.71 12.24
CA ASP A 232 -10.78 -16.81 11.10
C ASP A 232 -10.92 -17.53 9.75
N GLY A 233 -11.30 -18.81 9.73
CA GLY A 233 -11.28 -19.67 8.53
C GLY A 233 -11.98 -19.08 7.29
N ASP A 234 -13.05 -18.31 7.49
CA ASP A 234 -13.82 -17.67 6.42
C ASP A 234 -13.31 -16.27 6.03
N LEU A 235 -12.35 -15.72 6.77
CA LEU A 235 -11.82 -14.39 6.53
C LEU A 235 -10.66 -14.41 5.51
N PRO A 236 -10.54 -13.37 4.67
CA PRO A 236 -9.34 -13.20 3.88
C PRO A 236 -8.14 -12.90 4.78
N ALA A 237 -6.95 -13.31 4.33
CA ALA A 237 -5.68 -12.91 4.95
C ALA A 237 -5.60 -11.38 5.14
N GLY A 238 -5.04 -10.96 6.26
CA GLY A 238 -4.76 -9.54 6.55
C GLY A 238 -3.88 -8.92 5.46
N ARG A 239 -3.97 -7.60 5.32
CA ARG A 239 -3.26 -6.86 4.26
C ARG A 239 -2.44 -5.72 4.83
N ILE A 240 -1.22 -5.58 4.34
CA ILE A 240 -0.35 -4.44 4.63
C ILE A 240 -0.13 -3.71 3.31
N ALA A 241 -0.63 -2.48 3.22
CA ALA A 241 -0.49 -1.63 2.05
C ALA A 241 0.54 -0.54 2.32
N TRP A 242 1.73 -0.69 1.73
CA TRP A 242 2.80 0.29 1.77
C TRP A 242 2.56 1.41 0.75
N THR A 243 2.60 2.66 1.21
CA THR A 243 2.47 3.82 0.32
C THR A 243 3.85 4.27 -0.15
N SER A 244 4.17 3.88 -1.38
CA SER A 244 5.36 4.31 -2.13
C SER A 244 5.08 5.59 -2.94
N SER A 245 5.98 5.90 -3.86
CA SER A 245 5.90 7.06 -4.77
C SER A 245 6.10 6.62 -6.22
N ILE A 246 5.83 7.51 -7.16
CA ILE A 246 6.21 7.34 -8.58
C ILE A 246 7.68 7.70 -8.84
N GLU A 247 8.32 8.37 -7.89
CA GLU A 247 9.67 8.90 -8.00
C GLU A 247 10.83 7.90 -7.85
N PRO A 248 10.74 6.76 -7.15
CA PRO A 248 11.93 5.97 -6.85
C PRO A 248 12.52 5.37 -8.13
N VAL A 249 13.70 5.84 -8.49
CA VAL A 249 14.53 5.26 -9.55
C VAL A 249 15.60 4.33 -8.94
N SER A 250 16.26 3.51 -9.76
CA SER A 250 17.28 2.57 -9.27
C SER A 250 18.43 3.26 -8.56
N GLU A 251 18.77 4.46 -9.02
CA GLU A 251 19.93 5.24 -8.60
C GLU A 251 19.69 5.99 -7.29
N SER A 252 18.45 6.02 -6.78
CA SER A 252 18.11 6.72 -5.54
C SER A 252 18.59 6.01 -4.27
N LEU A 253 18.96 4.73 -4.34
CA LEU A 253 19.34 3.92 -3.18
C LEU A 253 20.84 3.60 -3.21
N ASP A 254 21.57 4.15 -2.24
CA ASP A 254 22.94 3.74 -1.91
C ASP A 254 22.90 2.78 -0.72
N LEU A 255 23.45 1.58 -0.89
CA LEU A 255 23.51 0.58 0.19
C LEU A 255 24.54 0.94 1.26
N ALA A 256 25.57 1.71 0.92
CA ALA A 256 26.56 2.22 1.90
C ALA A 256 25.98 3.35 2.76
N ASP A 257 24.90 3.99 2.30
CA ASP A 257 24.09 4.95 3.06
C ASP A 257 22.62 4.49 3.06
N PHE A 258 22.38 3.27 3.54
CA PHE A 258 21.05 2.63 3.48
C PHE A 258 19.94 3.50 4.11
N GLN A 259 20.26 4.28 5.13
CA GLN A 259 19.29 5.18 5.79
C GLN A 259 19.11 6.51 5.06
N GLY A 260 19.89 6.78 4.01
CA GLY A 260 19.88 8.03 3.26
C GLY A 260 20.27 9.25 4.11
N ILE A 261 21.15 9.09 5.09
CA ILE A 261 21.55 10.20 5.97
C ILE A 261 22.37 11.22 5.17
N ARG A 262 23.26 10.78 4.29
CA ARG A 262 24.11 11.64 3.46
C ARG A 262 23.51 11.92 2.08
N SER A 263 22.47 11.16 1.70
CA SER A 263 21.80 11.28 0.41
C SER A 263 21.25 12.68 0.13
N LEU A 264 21.39 13.11 -1.13
CA LEU A 264 20.71 14.30 -1.67
C LEU A 264 19.27 14.01 -2.12
N ASP A 265 18.82 12.76 -2.02
CA ASP A 265 17.45 12.32 -2.30
C ASP A 265 16.97 11.23 -1.31
N PRO A 266 16.91 11.55 -0.01
CA PRO A 266 16.54 10.59 1.03
C PRO A 266 15.09 10.11 0.89
N TYR A 267 14.21 10.94 0.33
CA TYR A 267 12.81 10.56 0.08
C TYR A 267 12.71 9.44 -0.94
N SER A 268 13.28 9.60 -2.14
CA SER A 268 13.22 8.55 -3.17
C SER A 268 13.95 7.29 -2.72
N SER A 269 15.08 7.43 -1.98
CA SER A 269 15.77 6.30 -1.35
C SER A 269 14.82 5.51 -0.43
N SER A 270 14.14 6.21 0.49
CA SER A 270 13.19 5.56 1.41
C SER A 270 12.05 4.85 0.69
N LYS A 271 11.50 5.45 -0.39
CA LYS A 271 10.43 4.83 -1.19
C LYS A 271 10.94 3.65 -2.01
N ARG A 272 12.18 3.69 -2.49
CA ARG A 272 12.85 2.55 -3.14
C ARG A 272 13.01 1.38 -2.18
N ILE A 273 13.41 1.64 -0.93
CA ILE A 273 13.50 0.61 0.11
C ILE A 273 12.11 0.01 0.38
N THR A 274 11.07 0.84 0.50
CA THR A 274 9.68 0.38 0.62
C THR A 274 9.27 -0.57 -0.50
N ASP A 275 9.59 -0.23 -1.76
CA ASP A 275 9.29 -1.08 -2.92
C ASP A 275 10.03 -2.41 -2.82
N LEU A 276 11.32 -2.39 -2.50
CA LEU A 276 12.12 -3.61 -2.34
C LEU A 276 11.55 -4.50 -1.23
N LEU A 277 11.30 -3.95 -0.04
CA LEU A 277 10.75 -4.69 1.09
C LEU A 277 9.41 -5.36 0.72
N ALA A 278 8.44 -4.57 0.26
CA ALA A 278 7.09 -5.06 0.05
C ALA A 278 6.96 -5.96 -1.19
N LEU A 279 7.71 -5.71 -2.26
CA LEU A 279 7.63 -6.52 -3.49
C LEU A 279 8.46 -7.79 -3.44
N THR A 280 9.58 -7.78 -2.69
CA THR A 280 10.51 -8.93 -2.66
C THR A 280 10.27 -9.89 -1.49
N CYS A 281 9.54 -9.48 -0.44
CA CYS A 281 9.31 -10.28 0.78
C CYS A 281 8.73 -11.69 0.58
N ARG A 282 8.21 -12.02 -0.62
CA ARG A 282 7.67 -13.35 -0.99
C ARG A 282 8.51 -14.09 -2.05
N LEU A 283 9.61 -13.52 -2.51
CA LEU A 283 10.52 -14.19 -3.44
C LEU A 283 11.28 -15.30 -2.72
N PRO A 284 11.52 -16.46 -3.36
CA PRO A 284 12.25 -17.57 -2.75
C PRO A 284 13.60 -17.16 -2.16
N ALA A 285 14.37 -16.33 -2.87
CA ALA A 285 15.67 -15.84 -2.43
C ALA A 285 15.60 -14.93 -1.18
N ALA A 286 14.49 -14.23 -0.97
CA ALA A 286 14.31 -13.34 0.18
C ALA A 286 13.63 -14.04 1.38
N GLN A 287 13.00 -15.20 1.18
CA GLN A 287 12.31 -15.94 2.26
C GLN A 287 13.20 -16.23 3.48
N PRO A 288 14.48 -16.64 3.35
CA PRO A 288 15.32 -16.92 4.51
C PRO A 288 15.46 -15.71 5.45
N HIS A 289 15.39 -14.50 4.90
CA HIS A 289 15.52 -13.25 5.66
C HIS A 289 14.15 -12.67 6.07
N ALA A 290 13.13 -12.83 5.23
CA ALA A 290 11.81 -12.25 5.45
C ALA A 290 10.86 -13.14 6.27
N ALA A 291 11.14 -14.44 6.43
CA ALA A 291 10.24 -15.36 7.11
C ALA A 291 10.00 -14.98 8.58
N GLY A 292 11.06 -14.57 9.29
CA GLY A 292 10.98 -14.14 10.69
C GLY A 292 10.03 -12.96 10.89
N PHE A 293 9.97 -12.03 9.94
CA PHE A 293 9.06 -10.89 10.00
C PHE A 293 7.58 -11.29 10.07
N PHE A 294 7.21 -12.43 9.49
CA PHE A 294 5.83 -12.92 9.46
C PHE A 294 5.51 -13.92 10.58
N GLN A 295 6.46 -14.19 11.47
CA GLN A 295 6.23 -15.07 12.61
C GLN A 295 5.49 -14.30 13.70
N VAL A 296 4.54 -14.97 14.33
CA VAL A 296 3.89 -14.47 15.55
C VAL A 296 4.75 -14.99 16.71
N SER A 297 5.42 -14.11 17.44
CA SER A 297 6.16 -14.51 18.64
C SER A 297 5.23 -15.25 19.60
N ALA A 298 5.60 -16.45 20.00
CA ALA A 298 4.79 -17.31 20.88
C ALA A 298 4.73 -16.79 22.32
N ASP A 299 5.64 -15.89 22.69
CA ASP A 299 5.88 -15.41 24.07
C ASP A 299 4.79 -14.46 24.62
N ALA A 300 3.65 -14.34 23.93
CA ALA A 300 2.60 -13.38 24.27
C ALA A 300 1.30 -14.04 24.76
N ALA A 301 1.27 -15.38 24.86
CA ALA A 301 0.08 -16.14 25.25
C ALA A 301 0.21 -16.88 26.60
N ASP A 302 1.42 -17.09 27.11
CA ASP A 302 1.66 -17.87 28.33
C ASP A 302 2.54 -17.06 29.30
N ASP A 303 1.94 -16.15 30.06
CA ASP A 303 2.57 -15.61 31.27
C ASP A 303 1.53 -15.60 32.39
N ASP A 304 1.22 -16.81 32.85
CA ASP A 304 0.67 -17.04 34.18
C ASP A 304 1.45 -18.22 34.80
N SER A 305 2.02 -17.99 35.99
CA SER A 305 2.75 -18.89 36.90
C SER A 305 4.28 -19.14 36.74
N SER A 306 5.04 -18.31 37.48
CA SER A 306 6.15 -18.64 38.40
C SER A 306 7.58 -18.99 37.87
N PRO A 307 8.64 -18.69 38.67
CA PRO A 307 10.00 -18.45 38.16
C PRO A 307 11.01 -19.60 38.38
N GLU A 308 12.19 -19.41 37.79
CA GLU A 308 13.47 -20.15 37.94
C GLU A 308 13.59 -21.41 37.05
N THR A 309 14.71 -21.72 36.38
CA THR A 309 16.12 -21.51 36.72
C THR A 309 17.00 -21.39 35.47
N ASN A 310 18.11 -20.69 35.61
CA ASN A 310 19.19 -20.49 34.65
C ASN A 310 19.77 -21.80 34.09
N THR A 311 19.85 -21.95 32.76
CA THR A 311 20.97 -22.68 32.13
C THR A 311 21.19 -22.25 30.68
N LYS A 312 22.36 -21.66 30.42
CA LYS A 312 22.88 -21.38 29.09
C LYS A 312 23.08 -22.68 28.32
N THR A 313 22.34 -22.87 27.23
CA THR A 313 22.78 -23.80 26.17
C THR A 313 22.38 -23.31 24.79
N LYS A 314 23.40 -23.00 23.97
CA LYS A 314 23.29 -22.85 22.52
C LYS A 314 22.72 -24.15 21.92
N ARG A 315 21.56 -24.10 21.27
CA ARG A 315 21.17 -24.96 20.14
C ARG A 315 19.88 -24.41 19.52
N GLY A 316 19.91 -24.16 18.21
CA GLY A 316 18.76 -23.65 17.48
C GLY A 316 17.55 -24.58 17.60
N PRO A 317 16.31 -24.07 17.66
CA PRO A 317 15.15 -24.93 17.81
C PRO A 317 14.78 -25.55 16.47
N LYS A 318 15.03 -26.84 16.37
CA LYS A 318 14.39 -27.76 15.42
C LYS A 318 12.94 -27.89 15.86
N ALA A 319 12.02 -27.22 15.18
CA ALA A 319 10.59 -27.22 15.51
C ALA A 319 10.00 -28.64 15.32
N THR A 320 9.65 -29.29 16.44
CA THR A 320 8.89 -30.54 16.50
C THR A 320 7.47 -30.22 16.97
N GLY A 321 6.48 -30.44 16.10
CA GLY A 321 5.04 -30.34 16.40
C GLY A 321 4.28 -29.33 15.52
N PRO A 322 3.18 -29.71 14.83
CA PRO A 322 2.43 -28.81 13.96
C PRO A 322 1.40 -28.04 14.80
N GLY A 323 1.81 -26.96 15.47
CA GLY A 323 0.85 -25.96 15.94
C GLY A 323 0.05 -25.38 14.76
N PRO A 324 -1.19 -24.91 14.96
CA PRO A 324 -2.01 -24.36 13.88
C PRO A 324 -1.26 -23.19 13.21
N ARG A 325 -0.86 -23.41 11.95
CA ARG A 325 -0.03 -22.47 11.21
C ARG A 325 -0.87 -21.26 10.82
N LYS A 326 -0.77 -20.17 11.60
CA LYS A 326 -1.43 -18.90 11.28
C LYS A 326 -1.06 -18.44 9.87
N THR A 327 -2.05 -18.01 9.10
CA THR A 327 -1.85 -17.51 7.73
C THR A 327 -1.33 -16.08 7.80
N PRO A 328 -0.12 -15.80 7.27
CA PRO A 328 0.47 -14.47 7.37
C PRO A 328 -0.22 -13.47 6.43
N PRO A 329 -0.13 -12.16 6.71
CA PRO A 329 -0.71 -11.13 5.87
C PRO A 329 -0.01 -11.04 4.50
N SER A 330 -0.72 -10.49 3.52
CA SER A 330 -0.14 -10.12 2.23
C SER A 330 0.37 -8.68 2.23
N MET A 331 1.58 -8.46 1.72
CA MET A 331 2.12 -7.12 1.48
C MET A 331 1.78 -6.63 0.07
N LEU A 332 1.42 -5.36 -0.03
CA LEU A 332 1.07 -4.67 -1.26
C LEU A 332 1.78 -3.30 -1.27
N VAL A 333 2.06 -2.81 -2.48
CA VAL A 333 2.57 -1.45 -2.70
C VAL A 333 1.51 -0.66 -3.46
N THR A 334 1.28 0.57 -3.01
CA THR A 334 0.46 1.56 -3.69
C THR A 334 1.24 2.85 -3.86
N HIS A 335 0.79 3.72 -4.76
CA HIS A 335 1.28 5.09 -4.85
C HIS A 335 0.07 6.01 -5.04
N PRO A 336 0.05 7.21 -4.44
CA PRO A 336 -1.06 8.14 -4.59
C PRO A 336 -1.06 8.86 -5.93
N GLY A 337 -0.01 8.66 -6.76
CA GLY A 337 0.24 9.51 -7.92
C GLY A 337 0.67 10.90 -7.46
N ILE A 338 0.39 11.90 -8.28
CA ILE A 338 0.73 13.30 -8.01
C ILE A 338 -0.53 14.01 -7.58
N VAL A 339 -0.48 14.48 -6.35
CA VAL A 339 -1.59 15.11 -5.65
C VAL A 339 -1.15 16.46 -5.15
N HIS A 340 -2.10 17.38 -5.12
CA HIS A 340 -1.94 18.65 -4.46
C HIS A 340 -1.75 18.39 -2.96
N SER A 341 -0.54 18.66 -2.50
CA SER A 341 -0.13 18.43 -1.13
C SER A 341 0.77 19.57 -0.69
N THR A 342 0.66 19.93 0.58
CA THR A 342 1.52 20.92 1.25
C THR A 342 2.88 20.33 1.63
N PHE A 343 3.33 19.31 0.89
CA PHE A 343 4.56 18.57 1.17
C PHE A 343 5.82 19.43 0.98
N PHE A 344 5.71 20.55 0.24
CA PHE A 344 6.74 21.57 0.11
C PHE A 344 6.37 22.81 0.93
N PRO A 345 7.33 23.35 1.72
CA PRO A 345 7.15 24.64 2.39
C PRO A 345 7.29 25.76 1.37
N VAL A 346 6.23 26.04 0.61
CA VAL A 346 6.18 27.13 -0.37
C VAL A 346 5.07 28.13 -0.02
N PRO A 347 5.23 29.43 -0.32
CA PRO A 347 4.19 30.44 -0.17
C PRO A 347 2.84 30.02 -0.76
N GLY A 348 1.73 30.44 -0.14
CA GLY A 348 0.38 29.99 -0.52
C GLY A 348 0.01 30.23 -1.99
N PHE A 349 0.48 31.32 -2.61
CA PHE A 349 0.24 31.56 -4.03
C PHE A 349 0.89 30.48 -4.93
N LEU A 350 2.07 29.97 -4.56
CA LEU A 350 2.75 28.88 -5.26
C LEU A 350 2.03 27.55 -5.08
N VAL A 351 1.37 27.35 -3.93
CA VAL A 351 0.48 26.20 -3.71
C VAL A 351 -0.70 26.24 -4.70
N SER A 352 -1.30 27.41 -4.93
CA SER A 352 -2.38 27.58 -5.92
C SER A 352 -1.90 27.40 -7.36
N LEU A 353 -0.73 27.94 -7.70
CA LEU A 353 -0.11 27.73 -9.02
C LEU A 353 0.26 26.26 -9.24
N TYR A 354 0.74 25.57 -8.21
CA TYR A 354 1.02 24.14 -8.27
C TYR A 354 -0.27 23.35 -8.54
N TRP A 355 -1.38 23.67 -7.87
CA TRP A 355 -2.68 23.05 -8.16
C TRP A 355 -3.08 23.21 -9.62
N LEU A 356 -2.97 24.43 -10.16
CA LEU A 356 -3.25 24.72 -11.57
C LEU A 356 -2.31 23.91 -12.49
N ALA A 357 -1.02 23.84 -12.16
CA ALA A 357 -0.04 23.07 -12.93
C ALA A 357 -0.40 21.57 -12.96
N LEU A 358 -0.88 21.00 -11.85
CA LEU A 358 -1.35 19.61 -11.80
C LEU A 358 -2.59 19.39 -12.68
N LEU A 359 -3.52 20.34 -12.74
CA LEU A 359 -4.68 20.27 -13.63
C LEU A 359 -4.27 20.33 -15.10
N LEU A 360 -3.37 21.25 -15.45
CA LEU A 360 -2.83 21.37 -16.80
C LEU A 360 -2.10 20.07 -17.21
N ALA A 361 -1.23 19.55 -16.34
CA ALA A 361 -0.52 18.29 -16.59
C ALA A 361 -1.47 17.10 -16.76
N ARG A 362 -2.60 17.09 -16.03
CA ARG A 362 -3.66 16.09 -16.21
C ARG A 362 -4.37 16.24 -17.55
N TRP A 363 -4.69 17.46 -17.99
CA TRP A 363 -5.28 17.71 -19.31
C TRP A 363 -4.33 17.32 -20.45
N CYS A 364 -3.02 17.44 -20.24
CA CYS A 364 -2.00 16.91 -21.16
C CYS A 364 -1.90 15.37 -21.18
N GLY A 365 -2.84 14.65 -20.55
CA GLY A 365 -3.05 13.21 -20.74
C GLY A 365 -2.25 12.29 -19.83
N SER A 366 -1.61 12.81 -18.78
CA SER A 366 -0.86 11.94 -17.86
C SER A 366 -1.78 11.22 -16.85
N PRO A 367 -1.71 9.87 -16.77
CA PRO A 367 -2.59 9.08 -15.89
C PRO A 367 -2.21 9.17 -14.40
N CYS A 368 -1.06 9.77 -14.09
CA CYS A 368 -0.50 9.81 -12.73
C CYS A 368 -0.94 11.04 -11.93
N PHE A 369 -1.91 11.83 -12.41
CA PHE A 369 -2.38 13.06 -11.76
C PHE A 369 -3.81 12.96 -11.22
N PRO A 370 -4.01 12.34 -10.04
CA PRO A 370 -5.28 12.41 -9.35
C PRO A 370 -5.65 13.84 -8.95
N VAL A 371 -4.65 14.72 -8.74
CA VAL A 371 -4.76 16.12 -8.34
C VAL A 371 -5.28 16.29 -6.91
N ASP A 372 -6.38 15.65 -6.56
CA ASP A 372 -6.98 15.72 -5.24
C ASP A 372 -6.67 14.50 -4.36
N ARG A 373 -6.69 14.71 -3.04
CA ARG A 373 -6.39 13.69 -2.03
C ARG A 373 -7.30 12.45 -2.14
N TYR A 374 -8.57 12.66 -2.44
CA TYR A 374 -9.59 11.62 -2.49
C TYR A 374 -9.40 10.70 -3.70
N ARG A 375 -9.05 11.26 -4.87
CA ARG A 375 -8.69 10.46 -6.04
C ARG A 375 -7.33 9.78 -5.87
N GLY A 376 -6.37 10.42 -5.18
CA GLY A 376 -5.08 9.82 -4.84
C GLY A 376 -5.21 8.56 -3.98
N ALA A 377 -6.22 8.52 -3.11
CA ALA A 377 -6.51 7.37 -2.27
C ALA A 377 -6.97 6.09 -3.01
N LYS A 378 -7.38 6.18 -4.28
CA LYS A 378 -7.94 5.05 -5.06
C LYS A 378 -7.07 3.79 -5.00
N ALA A 379 -5.75 3.94 -5.12
CA ALA A 379 -4.84 2.81 -5.11
C ALA A 379 -4.81 2.11 -3.73
N SER A 380 -4.74 2.89 -2.65
CA SER A 380 -4.72 2.41 -1.27
C SER A 380 -6.03 1.72 -0.87
N VAL A 381 -7.18 2.30 -1.22
CA VAL A 381 -8.49 1.69 -0.95
C VAL A 381 -8.69 0.41 -1.77
N TRP A 382 -8.22 0.38 -3.02
CA TRP A 382 -8.25 -0.84 -3.83
C TRP A 382 -7.36 -1.95 -3.25
N ALA A 383 -6.17 -1.60 -2.75
CA ALA A 383 -5.26 -2.58 -2.14
C ALA A 383 -5.89 -3.27 -0.92
N ARG A 384 -6.68 -2.54 -0.12
CA ARG A 384 -7.50 -3.11 0.96
C ARG A 384 -8.54 -4.11 0.43
N ALA A 385 -9.24 -3.76 -0.66
CA ALA A 385 -10.39 -4.52 -1.15
C ALA A 385 -10.07 -5.66 -2.13
N ALA A 386 -8.88 -5.68 -2.74
CA ALA A 386 -8.55 -6.64 -3.78
C ALA A 386 -8.49 -8.08 -3.23
N GLY A 387 -9.40 -8.94 -3.70
CA GLY A 387 -9.25 -10.40 -3.58
C GLY A 387 -8.08 -10.90 -4.43
N ARG A 388 -7.39 -11.98 -4.00
CA ARG A 388 -6.21 -12.56 -4.68
C ARG A 388 -6.41 -12.74 -6.20
N ARG A 389 -7.62 -13.08 -6.65
CA ARG A 389 -8.00 -13.23 -8.07
C ARG A 389 -8.06 -11.90 -8.85
N ARG A 390 -8.62 -10.83 -8.26
CA ARG A 390 -8.69 -9.49 -8.90
C ARG A 390 -7.30 -8.84 -9.00
N ALA A 391 -6.43 -9.05 -8.01
CA ALA A 391 -5.05 -8.58 -8.06
C ALA A 391 -4.20 -9.25 -9.15
N ARG A 392 -4.36 -10.57 -9.34
CA ARG A 392 -3.70 -11.32 -10.44
C ARG A 392 -4.17 -10.84 -11.83
N ARG A 393 -5.46 -10.52 -11.99
CA ARG A 393 -6.00 -9.98 -13.26
C ARG A 393 -5.46 -8.57 -13.56
N ALA A 394 -5.35 -7.71 -12.54
CA ALA A 394 -4.74 -6.38 -12.69
C ALA A 394 -3.26 -6.44 -13.07
N ARG A 395 -2.48 -7.39 -12.49
CA ARG A 395 -1.08 -7.64 -12.89
C ARG A 395 -0.97 -8.07 -14.36
N ARG A 396 -1.87 -8.96 -14.84
CA ARG A 396 -1.90 -9.38 -16.26
C ARG A 396 -2.23 -8.23 -17.21
N LEU A 397 -3.18 -7.37 -16.84
CA LEU A 397 -3.56 -6.21 -17.65
C LEU A 397 -2.42 -5.17 -17.74
N ARG A 398 -1.69 -4.91 -16.63
CA ARG A 398 -0.48 -4.06 -16.68
C ARG A 398 0.61 -4.64 -17.57
N HIS A 399 0.81 -5.96 -17.55
CA HIS A 399 1.78 -6.63 -18.42
C HIS A 399 1.40 -6.50 -19.90
N GLN A 400 0.12 -6.64 -20.26
CA GLN A 400 -0.36 -6.47 -21.64
C GLN A 400 -0.23 -5.02 -22.14
N VAL A 401 -0.51 -4.03 -21.28
CA VAL A 401 -0.35 -2.61 -21.63
C VAL A 401 1.13 -2.24 -21.76
N GLY A 402 2.01 -2.78 -20.91
CA GLY A 402 3.47 -2.60 -21.00
C GLY A 402 4.10 -3.24 -22.25
N VAL A 403 3.59 -4.41 -22.67
CA VAL A 403 4.05 -5.08 -23.91
C VAL A 403 3.56 -4.36 -25.16
N ARG A 404 2.34 -3.80 -25.17
CA ARG A 404 1.85 -2.97 -26.29
C ARG A 404 2.62 -1.65 -26.46
N ARG A 405 3.24 -1.11 -25.40
CA ARG A 405 4.05 0.11 -25.46
C ARG A 405 5.53 -0.12 -25.83
N ARG A 406 6.00 -1.37 -25.91
CA ARG A 406 7.40 -1.74 -26.21
C ARG A 406 7.63 -2.28 -27.63
N ARG A 407 6.80 -1.94 -28.62
CA ARG A 407 7.15 -2.16 -30.04
C ARG A 407 7.64 -0.85 -30.66
N PRO A 408 8.95 -0.70 -30.96
CA PRO A 408 9.42 0.37 -31.83
C PRO A 408 8.89 0.09 -33.25
N ARG A 409 8.29 1.09 -33.89
CA ARG A 409 8.08 1.07 -35.36
C ARG A 409 9.44 1.37 -36.02
N PRO A 410 9.92 0.59 -37.00
CA PRO A 410 11.14 0.91 -37.71
C PRO A 410 10.81 1.90 -38.84
N HIS A 411 11.22 3.16 -38.69
CA HIS A 411 11.37 4.08 -39.82
C HIS A 411 12.61 4.94 -39.59
N LEU A 412 13.74 4.46 -40.12
CA LEU A 412 14.89 5.29 -40.46
C LEU A 412 15.02 5.21 -41.98
N ARG A 413 14.55 6.25 -42.66
CA ARG A 413 14.91 6.54 -44.05
C ARG A 413 15.92 7.68 -43.95
N GLN A 414 17.19 7.31 -43.97
CA GLN A 414 18.30 8.24 -44.02
C GLN A 414 18.50 8.59 -45.49
N GLU A 415 18.11 9.80 -45.88
CA GLU A 415 18.55 10.41 -47.13
C GLU A 415 19.99 10.88 -46.93
N ASP A 416 20.92 10.23 -47.62
CA ASP A 416 22.26 10.76 -47.79
C ASP A 416 22.42 11.14 -49.27
N ARG A 417 22.68 12.43 -49.51
CA ARG A 417 22.96 13.00 -50.83
C ARG A 417 24.45 12.82 -51.10
N GLY A 418 24.79 11.94 -52.05
CA GLY A 418 26.17 11.78 -52.51
C GLY A 418 26.23 11.25 -53.94
N ARG A 419 26.17 12.17 -54.90
CA ARG A 419 26.56 12.12 -56.32
C ARG A 419 27.00 10.74 -56.88
N GLY A 420 26.22 10.26 -57.84
CA GLY A 420 26.68 9.27 -58.82
C GLY A 420 27.56 9.91 -59.89
N LEU A 421 28.70 9.28 -60.15
CA LEU A 421 29.35 9.24 -61.46
C LEU A 421 29.73 7.77 -61.68
N GLY A 422 29.03 7.13 -62.62
CA GLY A 422 29.34 5.77 -63.03
C GLY A 422 30.57 5.73 -63.92
N LEU A 423 31.17 4.54 -64.03
CA LEU A 423 31.84 4.00 -65.23
C LEU A 423 32.44 2.59 -64.89
N GLY A 424 32.15 1.60 -65.75
CA GLY A 424 33.01 0.43 -66.00
C GLY A 424 32.81 -0.85 -65.16
N GLY A 425 32.37 -1.95 -65.80
CA GLY A 425 32.52 -3.34 -65.28
C GLY A 425 33.94 -3.92 -65.53
N PRO A 426 34.17 -5.26 -65.62
CA PRO A 426 33.44 -6.42 -65.10
C PRO A 426 34.35 -7.46 -64.35
N ARG A 427 33.75 -8.61 -63.96
CA ARG A 427 34.32 -9.99 -63.83
C ARG A 427 34.81 -10.57 -62.47
N ARG A 428 34.49 -11.88 -62.36
CA ARG A 428 35.00 -13.01 -61.51
C ARG A 428 34.48 -13.04 -60.06
N GLY A 429 33.95 -14.14 -59.50
CA GLY A 429 33.83 -15.54 -59.89
C GLY A 429 34.22 -16.45 -58.70
N ARG A 430 33.30 -17.36 -58.28
CA ARG A 430 33.49 -18.68 -57.57
C ARG A 430 32.19 -19.02 -56.80
N ARG A 431 31.34 -19.97 -57.25
CA ARG A 431 31.32 -21.43 -56.93
C ARG A 431 31.52 -21.69 -55.43
N GLY A 432 30.50 -22.00 -54.62
CA GLY A 432 29.72 -23.27 -54.55
C GLY A 432 30.29 -24.16 -53.39
N PRO A 433 29.60 -25.18 -52.84
CA PRO A 433 28.30 -25.74 -53.21
C PRO A 433 27.31 -25.98 -52.04
N ALA A 434 26.10 -26.38 -52.43
CA ALA A 434 25.02 -26.90 -51.62
C ALA A 434 25.20 -28.38 -51.22
N GLN A 435 24.52 -28.82 -50.16
CA GLN A 435 23.91 -30.15 -50.08
C GLN A 435 22.55 -30.04 -49.37
N GLY A 436 21.52 -30.65 -50.00
CA GLY A 436 20.15 -30.75 -49.51
C GLY A 436 19.88 -32.07 -48.77
N PRO A 437 18.74 -32.74 -49.00
CA PRO A 437 17.51 -32.52 -48.23
C PRO A 437 16.89 -33.82 -47.69
N GLY A 438 15.97 -33.72 -46.71
CA GLY A 438 15.23 -34.87 -46.17
C GLY A 438 13.79 -34.53 -45.80
N ARG A 439 12.86 -34.86 -46.71
CA ARG A 439 11.39 -34.80 -46.57
C ARG A 439 10.89 -35.81 -45.51
N ARG A 440 9.76 -35.51 -44.84
CA ARG A 440 8.47 -36.20 -45.06
C ARG A 440 7.32 -35.54 -44.29
N ARG A 441 6.21 -35.37 -45.02
CA ARG A 441 4.86 -34.94 -44.60
C ARG A 441 3.99 -36.17 -44.29
N ALA A 442 3.01 -36.03 -43.40
CA ALA A 442 1.59 -36.43 -43.54
C ALA A 442 0.91 -36.13 -42.17
N ALA A 443 -0.09 -35.26 -41.97
CA ALA A 443 -1.40 -35.00 -42.61
C ALA A 443 -2.59 -35.70 -41.91
N GLN A 444 -3.49 -34.85 -41.36
CA GLN A 444 -4.98 -34.97 -41.26
C GLN A 444 -5.55 -36.06 -40.33
N ALA A 445 -6.73 -35.96 -39.67
CA ALA A 445 -7.90 -35.05 -39.64
C ALA A 445 -8.60 -35.25 -38.25
N ALA A 446 -9.11 -34.24 -37.53
CA ALA A 446 -10.42 -33.57 -37.60
C ALA A 446 -11.70 -34.35 -37.15
N ARG A 447 -12.25 -33.92 -35.98
CA ARG A 447 -13.68 -33.80 -35.54
C ARG A 447 -14.48 -35.08 -35.15
N PRO A 448 -15.66 -35.00 -34.48
CA PRO A 448 -16.30 -34.01 -33.57
C PRO A 448 -16.98 -34.67 -32.30
N PRO A 449 -17.79 -33.97 -31.46
CA PRO A 449 -18.34 -34.48 -30.18
C PRO A 449 -19.84 -34.87 -30.26
N PRO A 450 -20.47 -35.37 -29.18
CA PRO A 450 -21.93 -35.36 -29.08
C PRO A 450 -22.53 -34.70 -27.82
N HIS A 451 -23.84 -34.46 -27.97
CA HIS A 451 -24.78 -33.62 -27.23
C HIS A 451 -25.58 -34.34 -26.12
N ARG A 452 -26.29 -33.52 -25.32
CA ARG A 452 -27.39 -33.79 -24.36
C ARG A 452 -28.52 -34.75 -24.80
N ARG A 453 -29.18 -35.39 -23.80
CA ARG A 453 -30.65 -35.63 -23.55
C ARG A 453 -30.77 -36.27 -22.12
N ARG A 454 -31.57 -35.86 -21.12
CA ARG A 454 -33.03 -35.72 -20.83
C ARG A 454 -33.84 -37.04 -20.74
N ALA A 455 -34.65 -37.13 -19.65
CA ALA A 455 -35.79 -38.03 -19.32
C ALA A 455 -35.41 -39.49 -18.92
N ASP A 456 -36.00 -40.23 -17.95
CA ASP A 456 -37.32 -40.28 -17.27
C ASP A 456 -37.20 -40.98 -15.89
N GLU A 457 -38.00 -40.60 -14.86
CA GLU A 457 -39.13 -41.34 -14.22
C GLU A 457 -38.88 -42.75 -13.64
N GLY A 458 -39.41 -42.99 -12.43
CA GLY A 458 -39.62 -44.32 -11.86
C GLY A 458 -39.51 -44.38 -10.33
N GLY A 459 -40.65 -44.33 -9.62
CA GLY A 459 -40.73 -44.54 -8.17
C GLY A 459 -41.05 -45.99 -7.76
N ALA A 460 -40.74 -46.34 -6.51
CA ALA A 460 -41.36 -47.38 -5.65
C ALA A 460 -40.64 -47.29 -4.27
N ARG A 461 -41.28 -46.90 -3.15
CA ARG A 461 -42.17 -47.62 -2.20
C ARG A 461 -41.57 -48.87 -1.52
N GLY A 462 -41.65 -48.88 -0.18
CA GLY A 462 -41.48 -50.00 0.77
C GLY A 462 -40.20 -49.82 1.61
N LEU A 463 -40.20 -49.64 2.94
CA LEU A 463 -41.15 -49.91 4.02
C LEU A 463 -41.05 -48.81 5.09
#